data_AF-A0A1W2CYG0-F1
#
_entry.id   AF-A0A1W2CYG0-F1
#
_cell.length_a   1.000
_cell.length_b   1.000
_cell.length_c   1.000
_cell.angle_alpha   90.00
_cell.angle_beta   90.00
_cell.angle_gamma   90.00
#
_symmetry.space_group_name_H-M   'P 1'
#
loop_
_entity.id
_entity.type
_entity.pdbx_description
1 polymer ?
#
loop_
_entity_poly.entity_id
_entity_poly.type
_entity_poly.pdbx_seq_one_letter_code
_entity_poly.pdbx_strand_id
1 'polypeptide(L)'
;MALKATIDKILKDKNRSLSWLAHGIGKTFDGLRLGLLNESVKYKDILLIAEKLEISPCVLFNEGKGAQQNYQDNILAEPVAEYGDLKANLRTCKELISTLKDQVKDKERIINLMQEDKR
;
A
#
# COMPACT_ATOMS: atom_id res chain seq x y z
N MET A 1 10.00 8.80 -4.52
CA MET A 1 9.95 9.57 -3.26
C MET A 1 8.51 9.81 -2.88
N ALA A 2 8.08 9.10 -1.85
CA ALA A 2 6.74 9.07 -1.28
C ALA A 2 6.19 10.46 -0.97
N LEU A 3 6.93 11.18 -0.12
CA LEU A 3 6.49 12.43 0.49
C LEU A 3 6.41 13.57 -0.54
N LYS A 4 7.44 13.71 -1.37
CA LYS A 4 7.48 14.73 -2.43
C LYS A 4 6.32 14.54 -3.41
N ALA A 5 6.08 13.32 -3.86
CA ALA A 5 4.99 13.04 -4.81
C ALA A 5 3.61 13.33 -4.19
N THR A 6 3.40 12.98 -2.93
CA THR A 6 2.17 13.30 -2.18
C THR A 6 1.95 14.80 -2.08
N ILE A 7 2.98 15.57 -1.70
CA ILE A 7 2.90 17.02 -1.60
C ILE A 7 2.64 17.66 -2.96
N ASP A 8 3.34 17.23 -4.02
CA ASP A 8 3.14 17.73 -5.37
C ASP A 8 1.70 17.47 -5.86
N LYS A 9 1.13 16.30 -5.53
CA LYS A 9 -0.27 15.98 -5.84
C LYS A 9 -1.24 16.91 -5.10
N ILE A 10 -1.07 17.08 -3.79
CA ILE A 10 -1.94 17.96 -3.00
C ILE A 10 -1.86 19.41 -3.48
N LEU A 11 -0.66 19.88 -3.82
CA LEU A 11 -0.45 21.22 -4.37
C LEU A 11 -1.16 21.39 -5.72
N LYS A 12 -1.09 20.38 -6.59
CA LYS A 12 -1.80 20.36 -7.87
C LYS A 12 -3.32 20.41 -7.67
N ASP A 13 -3.86 19.60 -6.76
CA ASP A 13 -5.29 19.55 -6.44
C ASP A 13 -5.80 20.89 -5.88
N LYS A 14 -4.96 21.60 -5.11
CA LYS A 14 -5.27 22.93 -4.57
C LYS A 14 -4.89 24.10 -5.50
N ASN A 15 -4.39 23.82 -6.71
CA ASN A 15 -3.87 24.81 -7.65
C ASN A 15 -2.84 25.79 -7.01
N ARG A 16 -1.93 25.25 -6.20
CA ARG A 16 -0.86 26.00 -5.52
C ARG A 16 0.51 25.56 -6.02
N SER A 17 1.48 26.46 -5.95
CA SER A 17 2.88 26.17 -6.30
C SER A 17 3.69 25.75 -5.07
N LEU A 18 4.79 25.03 -5.30
CA LEU A 18 5.74 24.71 -4.23
C LEU A 18 6.38 25.97 -3.62
N SER A 19 6.56 27.03 -4.42
CA SER A 19 7.04 28.34 -3.93
C SER A 19 6.07 28.98 -2.94
N TRP A 20 4.76 28.82 -3.16
CA TRP A 20 3.72 29.28 -2.23
C TRP A 20 3.81 28.54 -0.89
N LEU A 21 4.02 27.22 -0.94
CA LEU A 21 4.19 26.41 0.27
C LEU A 21 5.46 26.82 1.03
N ALA A 22 6.60 26.93 0.32
CA ALA A 22 7.88 27.32 0.89
C ALA A 22 7.79 28.67 1.62
N HIS A 23 7.17 29.68 0.97
CA HIS A 23 6.93 30.97 1.60
C HIS A 23 6.02 30.85 2.83
N GLY A 24 4.97 30.03 2.74
CA GLY A 24 4.01 29.80 3.83
C GLY A 24 4.61 29.16 5.09
N ILE A 25 5.69 28.39 4.95
CA ILE A 25 6.37 27.73 6.08
C ILE A 25 7.70 28.41 6.46
N GLY A 26 8.01 29.58 5.88
CA GLY A 26 9.24 30.31 6.16
C GLY A 26 10.51 29.64 5.64
N LYS A 27 10.43 28.89 4.53
CA LYS A 27 11.58 28.26 3.87
C LYS A 27 11.83 28.83 2.49
N THR A 28 13.08 28.69 2.03
CA THR A 28 13.42 28.95 0.62
C THR A 28 12.88 27.82 -0.25
N PHE A 29 12.55 28.14 -1.50
CA PHE A 29 12.08 27.17 -2.48
C PHE A 29 13.07 26.01 -2.64
N ASP A 30 14.35 26.32 -2.83
CA ASP A 30 15.39 25.30 -2.99
C ASP A 30 15.60 24.48 -1.72
N GLY A 31 15.52 25.11 -0.54
CA GLY A 31 15.66 24.42 0.74
C GLY A 31 14.53 23.41 0.99
N LEU A 32 13.29 23.79 0.68
CA LEU A 32 12.15 22.87 0.77
C LEU A 32 12.25 21.75 -0.27
N ARG A 33 12.55 22.09 -1.53
CA ARG A 33 12.68 21.12 -2.62
C ARG A 33 13.77 20.09 -2.33
N LEU A 34 14.94 20.54 -1.88
CA LEU A 34 16.07 19.66 -1.55
C LEU A 34 15.74 18.78 -0.35
N GLY A 35 15.11 19.34 0.68
CA GLY A 35 14.67 18.56 1.85
C GLY A 35 13.67 17.46 1.49
N LEU A 36 12.72 17.76 0.60
CA LEU A 36 11.74 16.79 0.11
C LEU A 36 12.34 15.72 -0.80
N LEU A 37 13.36 16.06 -1.59
CA LEU A 37 14.08 15.11 -2.44
C LEU A 37 14.98 14.17 -1.63
N ASN A 38 15.65 14.71 -0.61
CA ASN A 38 16.62 13.99 0.22
C ASN A 38 15.98 13.37 1.48
N GLU A 39 14.65 13.48 1.64
CA GLU A 39 13.89 12.98 2.79
C GLU A 39 14.42 13.48 4.15
N SER A 40 15.01 14.68 4.16
CA SER A 40 15.64 15.30 5.34
C SER A 40 14.78 16.42 5.96
N VAL A 41 13.48 16.43 5.66
CA VAL A 41 12.52 17.38 6.22
C VAL A 41 12.33 17.11 7.71
N LYS A 42 12.49 18.14 8.55
CA LYS A 42 12.32 17.99 10.00
C LYS A 42 10.86 17.80 10.35
N TYR A 43 10.57 17.05 11.41
CA TYR A 43 9.21 16.84 11.90
C TYR A 43 8.39 18.13 12.07
N LYS A 44 8.99 19.18 12.63
CA LYS A 44 8.34 20.49 12.77
C LYS A 44 7.90 21.08 11.43
N ASP A 45 8.71 20.91 10.38
CA ASP A 45 8.38 21.38 9.04
C ASP A 45 7.23 20.58 8.44
N ILE A 46 7.13 19.28 8.75
CA ILE A 46 6.03 18.42 8.30
C ILE A 46 4.70 18.87 8.91
N LEU A 47 4.69 19.23 10.20
CA LEU A 47 3.51 19.82 10.84
C LEU A 47 3.11 21.15 10.19
N LEU A 48 4.07 22.04 9.93
CA LEU A 48 3.81 23.31 9.26
C LEU A 48 3.31 23.12 7.82
N ILE A 49 3.83 22.13 7.09
CA ILE A 49 3.34 21.77 5.76
C ILE A 49 1.89 21.29 5.85
N ALA A 50 1.59 20.40 6.79
CA ALA A 50 0.24 19.87 6.98
C ALA A 50 -0.76 20.98 7.37
N GLU A 51 -0.36 21.87 8.29
CA GLU A 51 -1.14 23.03 8.71
C GLU A 51 -1.37 23.99 7.53
N LYS A 52 -0.32 24.34 6.77
CA LYS A 52 -0.43 25.23 5.62
C LYS A 52 -1.26 24.65 4.49
N LEU A 53 -1.24 23.32 4.35
CA LEU A 53 -2.07 22.58 3.40
C LEU A 53 -3.45 22.24 3.96
N GLU A 54 -3.77 22.60 5.21
CA GLU A 54 -5.06 22.29 5.87
C GLU A 54 -5.43 20.79 5.79
N ILE A 55 -4.45 19.93 6.05
CA ILE A 55 -4.62 18.47 6.04
C ILE A 55 -4.09 17.86 7.33
N SER A 56 -4.55 16.64 7.64
CA SER A 56 -3.90 15.84 8.70
C SER A 56 -2.48 15.43 8.26
N PRO A 57 -1.47 15.53 9.14
CA PRO A 57 -0.11 15.05 8.85
C PRO A 57 -0.08 13.58 8.42
N CYS A 58 -1.03 12.75 8.86
CA CYS A 58 -1.14 11.35 8.47
C CYS A 58 -1.27 11.16 6.95
N VAL A 59 -1.89 12.12 6.26
CA VAL A 59 -2.08 12.08 4.79
C VAL A 59 -0.74 12.10 4.05
N LEU A 60 0.29 12.72 4.65
CA LEU A 60 1.63 12.83 4.05
C LEU A 60 2.40 11.50 4.02
N PHE A 61 1.99 10.53 4.85
CA PHE A 61 2.69 9.24 5.03
C PHE A 61 1.85 8.03 4.62
N ASN A 62 0.63 8.23 4.15
CA ASN A 62 -0.27 7.14 3.79
C ASN A 62 0.06 6.62 2.38
N GLU A 63 1.18 5.89 2.27
CA GLU A 63 1.45 5.10 1.06
C GLU A 63 0.70 3.77 1.13
N GLY A 64 -0.22 3.54 0.18
CA GLY A 64 -0.56 2.17 -0.21
C GLY A 64 -1.78 1.51 0.45
N LYS A 65 -2.62 2.21 1.21
CA LYS A 65 -3.97 1.69 1.50
C LYS A 65 -5.00 2.52 0.74
N GLY A 66 -5.75 1.84 -0.12
CA GLY A 66 -6.80 2.42 -0.94
C GLY A 66 -7.71 3.35 -0.13
N ALA A 67 -8.28 4.32 -0.82
CA ALA A 67 -9.22 5.28 -0.28
C ALA A 67 -10.21 4.64 0.72
N GLN A 68 -10.40 5.33 1.85
CA GLN A 68 -11.48 5.13 2.83
C GLN A 68 -11.57 3.75 3.49
N GLN A 69 -11.18 3.66 4.77
CA GLN A 69 -12.03 3.06 5.81
C GLN A 69 -11.79 3.80 7.14
N ASN A 70 -12.80 4.53 7.59
CA ASN A 70 -13.14 4.84 8.98
C ASN A 70 -11.98 5.12 9.96
N TYR A 71 -11.65 6.41 10.15
CA TYR A 71 -10.93 6.92 11.33
C TYR A 71 -11.79 6.84 12.62
N GLN A 72 -12.51 5.74 12.82
CA GLN A 72 -13.28 5.45 14.03
C GLN A 72 -13.17 4.00 14.53
N ASP A 73 -12.29 3.16 13.97
CA ASP A 73 -12.06 1.84 14.55
C ASP A 73 -10.78 1.82 15.40
N ASN A 74 -11.02 2.01 16.70
CA ASN A 74 -10.32 1.38 17.83
C ASN A 74 -8.80 1.56 17.93
N ILE A 75 -8.42 2.62 18.65
CA ILE A 75 -7.10 2.78 19.31
C ILE A 75 -6.80 1.63 20.31
N LEU A 76 -7.76 0.73 20.58
CA LEU A 76 -7.63 -0.43 21.48
C LEU A 76 -7.70 -1.80 20.77
N ALA A 77 -7.67 -1.86 19.45
CA ALA A 77 -7.62 -3.15 18.77
C ALA A 77 -6.20 -3.74 18.91
N GLU A 78 -6.10 -4.91 19.55
CA GLU A 78 -4.89 -5.74 19.49
C GLU A 78 -4.42 -5.86 18.02
N PRO A 79 -3.10 -5.83 17.76
CA PRO A 79 -2.59 -5.96 16.41
C PRO A 79 -3.17 -7.24 15.80
N VAL A 80 -3.92 -7.09 14.70
CA VAL A 80 -4.45 -8.19 13.90
C VAL A 80 -3.30 -9.15 13.66
N ALA A 81 -3.44 -10.39 14.14
CA ALA A 81 -2.37 -11.38 14.06
C ALA A 81 -1.97 -11.56 12.58
N GLU A 82 -0.86 -10.94 12.17
CA GLU A 82 -0.37 -10.90 10.79
C GLU A 82 -0.16 -12.29 10.17
N TYR A 83 -0.15 -13.33 11.01
CA TYR A 83 0.07 -14.72 10.64
C TYR A 83 -1.18 -15.62 10.75
N GLY A 84 -2.32 -15.11 11.22
CA GLY A 84 -3.57 -15.89 11.33
C GLY A 84 -4.05 -16.40 9.98
N ASP A 85 -4.06 -15.51 8.99
CA ASP A 85 -4.45 -15.82 7.61
C ASP A 85 -3.44 -16.75 6.91
N LEU A 86 -2.16 -16.67 7.28
CA LEU A 86 -1.12 -17.47 6.63
C LEU A 86 -1.31 -18.97 6.88
N LYS A 87 -1.71 -19.36 8.09
CA LYS A 87 -1.98 -20.77 8.42
C LYS A 87 -3.21 -21.31 7.71
N ALA A 88 -4.25 -20.48 7.58
CA ALA A 88 -5.46 -20.82 6.83
C ALA A 88 -5.15 -20.98 5.34
N ASN A 89 -4.43 -20.02 4.76
CA ASN A 89 -4.01 -20.05 3.34
C ASN A 89 -3.12 -21.27 3.04
N LEU A 90 -2.20 -21.62 3.93
CA LEU A 90 -1.34 -22.79 3.76
C LEU A 90 -2.16 -24.09 3.77
N ARG A 91 -3.18 -24.19 4.62
CA ARG A 91 -4.12 -25.32 4.63
C ARG A 91 -4.88 -25.42 3.31
N THR A 92 -5.45 -24.32 2.84
CA THR A 92 -6.17 -24.26 1.56
C THR A 92 -5.28 -24.67 0.39
N CYS A 93 -4.03 -24.20 0.35
CA CYS A 93 -3.06 -24.59 -0.68
C CYS A 93 -2.76 -26.09 -0.66
N LYS A 94 -2.64 -26.72 0.52
CA LYS A 94 -2.44 -28.17 0.63
C LYS A 94 -3.64 -28.97 0.13
N GLU A 95 -4.85 -28.55 0.47
CA GLU A 95 -6.09 -29.18 0.01
C GLU A 95 -6.24 -29.06 -1.52
N LEU A 96 -5.92 -27.90 -2.09
CA LEU A 96 -5.90 -27.67 -3.54
C LEU A 96 -4.87 -28.56 -4.24
N ILE A 97 -3.65 -28.68 -3.69
CA ILE A 97 -2.60 -29.55 -4.25
C ILE A 97 -3.05 -31.02 -4.27
N SER A 98 -3.70 -31.50 -3.20
CA SER A 98 -4.21 -32.88 -3.16
C SER A 98 -5.25 -33.10 -4.27
N THR A 99 -6.21 -32.18 -4.38
CA THR A 99 -7.27 -32.24 -5.38
C THR A 99 -6.71 -32.26 -6.80
N LEU A 100 -5.73 -31.41 -7.10
CA LEU A 100 -5.09 -31.35 -8.41
C LEU A 100 -4.31 -32.63 -8.73
N LYS A 101 -3.63 -33.23 -7.75
CA LYS A 101 -2.92 -34.51 -7.94
C LYS A 101 -3.89 -35.64 -8.26
N ASP A 102 -5.03 -35.69 -7.58
CA ASP A 102 -6.05 -36.71 -7.83
C ASP A 102 -6.69 -36.52 -9.22
N GLN A 103 -6.94 -35.27 -9.64
CA GLN A 103 -7.40 -34.96 -10.99
C GLN A 103 -6.39 -35.39 -12.08
N VAL A 104 -5.09 -35.21 -11.84
CA VAL A 104 -4.05 -35.66 -12.78
C VAL A 104 -4.08 -37.18 -12.91
N LYS A 105 -4.12 -37.92 -11.79
CA LYS A 105 -4.19 -39.39 -11.82
C LYS A 105 -5.42 -39.90 -12.55
N ASP A 106 -6.57 -39.29 -12.34
CA ASP A 106 -7.80 -39.68 -13.03
C ASP A 106 -7.70 -39.43 -14.54
N LYS A 107 -7.13 -38.29 -14.96
CA LYS A 107 -6.88 -38.01 -16.38
C LYS A 107 -5.90 -39.00 -17.01
N GLU A 108 -4.83 -39.36 -16.31
CA GLU A 108 -3.89 -40.39 -16.75
C GLU A 108 -4.58 -41.75 -16.92
N ARG A 109 -5.46 -42.13 -15.99
CA ARG A 109 -6.24 -43.37 -16.08
C ARG A 109 -7.19 -43.36 -17.29
N ILE A 110 -7.88 -42.24 -17.53
CA ILE A 110 -8.75 -42.08 -18.71
C ILE A 110 -7.93 -42.21 -20.00
N ILE A 111 -6.78 -41.56 -20.07
CA ILE A 111 -5.89 -41.64 -21.24
C ILE A 111 -5.48 -43.09 -21.50
N ASN A 112 -5.09 -43.83 -20.45
CA ASN A 112 -4.70 -45.24 -20.59
C ASN A 112 -5.85 -46.10 -21.09
N LEU A 113 -7.07 -45.94 -20.55
CA LEU A 113 -8.26 -46.66 -21.03
C LEU A 113 -8.56 -46.35 -22.50
N MET A 114 -8.46 -45.09 -22.92
CA MET A 114 -8.65 -44.69 -24.32
C MET A 114 -7.55 -45.21 -25.26
N GLN A 115 -6.36 -45.53 -24.74
CA GLN A 115 -5.28 -46.14 -25.52
C GLN A 115 -5.47 -47.65 -25.64
N GLU A 116 -6.00 -48.31 -24.61
CA GLU A 116 -6.35 -49.73 -24.61
C GLU A 116 -7.52 -50.03 -25.55
N ASP A 117 -8.57 -49.18 -25.57
CA ASP A 117 -9.73 -49.31 -26.48
C ASP A 117 -9.39 -49.11 -27.98
N LYS A 118 -8.20 -48.61 -28.30
CA LYS A 118 -7.73 -48.39 -29.69
C LYS A 118 -6.88 -49.54 -30.25
N ARG A 119 -6.68 -50.62 -29.50
CA ARG A 119 -6.02 -51.86 -29.96
C ARG A 119 -7.05 -52.95 -30.22
#